data_AF-A5BJK0-F1
#
_entry.id   AF-A5BJK0-F1
#
_cell.length_a   1.000
_cell.length_b   1.000
_cell.length_c   1.000
_cell.angle_alpha   90.00
_cell.angle_beta   90.00
_cell.angle_gamma   90.00
#
_symmetry.space_group_name_H-M   'P 1'
#
loop_
_entity.id
_entity.type
_entity.pdbx_description
1 polymer ?
#
loop_
_entity_poly.entity_id
_entity_poly.type
_entity_poly.pdbx_seq_one_letter_code
_entity_poly.pdbx_strand_id
1 'polypeptide(L)'
;MCERLITEALDLLAENRTQKLIIEMLHATCSEVQSFKQQCITLVDYYAALIFSELALITPGNFCEKANLCGPTFTAGQLYQDSCVFCRHAVDEVLIKLRDPDTQLEILELLLKGCDAVEGLVRKCKRMVFEYGPIILNNTERFLEKNDVCTTVHACGVPPAASVEEAAAKVSDS
;
A
#
# COMPACT_ATOMS: atom_id res chain seq x y z
N MET A 1 -9.82 13.00 -13.25
CA MET A 1 -9.31 13.34 -11.90
C MET A 1 -7.79 13.47 -11.92
N CYS A 2 -7.05 12.43 -12.34
CA CYS A 2 -5.59 12.48 -12.46
C CYS A 2 -5.09 13.71 -13.22
N GLU A 3 -5.57 13.93 -14.45
CA GLU A 3 -5.08 15.05 -15.27
C GLU A 3 -5.23 16.41 -14.58
N ARG A 4 -6.38 16.66 -13.95
CA ARG A 4 -6.60 17.88 -13.17
C ARG A 4 -5.61 18.05 -12.02
N LEU A 5 -5.39 17.00 -11.24
CA LEU A 5 -4.46 17.05 -10.10
C LEU A 5 -3.03 17.31 -10.57
N ILE A 6 -2.64 16.69 -11.68
CA ILE A 6 -1.32 16.88 -12.26
C ILE A 6 -1.20 18.26 -12.90
N THR A 7 -2.24 18.79 -13.54
CA THR A 7 -2.28 20.19 -13.98
C THR A 7 -2.05 21.14 -12.81
N GLU A 8 -2.82 21.00 -11.73
CA GLU A 8 -2.69 21.86 -10.55
C GLU A 8 -1.27 21.78 -9.94
N ALA A 9 -0.68 20.58 -9.87
CA ALA A 9 0.67 20.37 -9.37
C ALA A 9 1.75 20.99 -10.28
N LEU A 10 1.63 20.82 -11.61
CA LEU A 10 2.56 21.38 -12.58
C LEU A 10 2.50 22.90 -12.61
N ASP A 11 1.29 23.49 -12.52
CA ASP A 11 1.10 24.94 -12.45
C ASP A 11 1.80 25.52 -11.22
N LEU A 12 1.60 24.90 -10.05
CA LEU A 12 2.27 25.31 -8.81
C LEU A 12 3.79 25.21 -8.91
N LEU A 13 4.32 24.14 -9.51
CA LEU A 13 5.76 23.91 -9.67
C LEU A 13 6.39 24.80 -10.76
N ALA A 14 5.60 25.31 -11.70
CA ALA A 14 6.04 26.26 -12.72
C ALA A 14 6.19 27.69 -12.16
N GLU A 15 5.56 28.01 -11.03
CA GLU A 15 5.70 29.33 -10.41
C GLU A 15 7.14 29.57 -9.93
N ASN A 16 7.75 30.65 -10.42
CA ASN A 16 9.08 31.11 -9.97
C ASN A 16 9.18 31.23 -8.44
N ARG A 17 8.08 31.60 -7.77
CA ARG A 17 8.02 31.67 -6.31
C ARG A 17 8.18 30.29 -5.68
N THR A 18 7.46 29.28 -6.15
CA THR A 18 7.54 27.90 -5.67
C THR A 18 8.92 27.32 -5.90
N GLN A 19 9.48 27.49 -7.12
CA GLN A 19 10.82 27.01 -7.44
C GLN A 19 11.89 27.61 -6.53
N LYS A 20 11.80 28.93 -6.29
CA LYS A 20 12.70 29.63 -5.37
C LYS A 20 12.58 29.10 -3.94
N LEU A 21 11.36 28.90 -3.44
CA LEU A 21 11.15 28.34 -2.09
C LEU A 21 11.76 26.94 -1.96
N ILE A 22 11.59 26.08 -2.97
CA ILE A 22 12.19 24.74 -3.00
C ILE A 22 13.72 24.83 -2.94
N ILE A 23 14.34 25.68 -3.77
CA ILE A 23 15.80 25.86 -3.78
C ILE A 23 16.29 26.39 -2.43
N GLU A 24 15.63 27.40 -1.86
CA GLU A 24 15.99 27.97 -0.56
C GLU A 24 15.94 26.92 0.56
N MET A 25 14.93 26.06 0.58
CA MET A 25 14.82 24.95 1.55
C MET A 25 15.95 23.92 1.37
N LEU A 26 16.31 23.60 0.13
CA LEU A 26 17.40 22.67 -0.17
C LEU A 26 18.77 23.28 0.22
N HIS A 27 19.00 24.56 -0.05
CA HIS A 27 20.21 25.27 0.38
C HIS A 27 20.32 25.39 1.91
N ALA A 28 19.20 25.57 2.61
CA ALA A 28 19.17 25.53 4.07
C ALA A 28 19.64 24.15 4.58
N THR A 29 19.17 23.07 3.95
CA THR A 29 19.61 21.70 4.26
C THR A 29 21.10 21.51 3.98
N CYS A 30 21.63 22.09 2.89
CA CYS A 30 23.06 22.06 2.60
C CYS A 30 23.92 22.78 3.65
N SER A 31 23.36 23.73 4.40
CA SER A 31 24.10 24.45 5.45
C SER A 31 24.37 23.58 6.68
N GLU A 32 23.58 22.54 6.91
CA GLU A 32 23.81 21.52 7.94
C GLU A 32 24.95 20.55 7.56
N VAL A 33 25.28 20.44 6.27
CA VAL A 33 26.33 19.55 5.76
C VAL A 33 27.67 20.28 5.73
N GLN A 34 28.34 20.35 6.89
CA GLN A 34 29.56 21.15 7.08
C GLN A 34 30.68 20.85 6.08
N SER A 35 31.09 19.59 5.95
CA SER A 35 32.26 19.22 5.15
C SER A 35 32.07 19.39 3.64
N PHE A 36 30.82 19.47 3.17
CA PHE A 36 30.49 19.47 1.74
C PHE A 36 29.49 20.55 1.32
N LYS A 37 29.34 21.60 2.13
CA LYS A 37 28.33 22.65 1.92
C LYS A 37 28.33 23.18 0.49
N GLN A 38 29.50 23.52 -0.04
CA GLN A 38 29.59 24.11 -1.39
C GLN A 38 29.31 23.09 -2.51
N GLN A 39 29.77 21.84 -2.35
CA GLN A 39 29.41 20.79 -3.31
C GLN A 39 27.90 20.53 -3.27
N CYS A 40 27.28 20.52 -2.09
CA CYS A 40 25.84 20.35 -1.93
C CYS A 40 25.06 21.46 -2.63
N ILE A 41 25.42 22.74 -2.41
CA ILE A 41 24.77 23.88 -3.07
C ILE A 41 24.90 23.77 -4.59
N THR A 42 26.09 23.45 -5.09
CA THR A 42 26.34 23.30 -6.54
C THR A 42 25.48 22.18 -7.15
N LEU A 43 25.34 21.05 -6.45
CA LEU A 43 24.49 19.95 -6.90
C LEU A 43 23.00 20.33 -6.86
N VAL A 44 22.55 21.02 -5.80
CA VAL A 44 21.17 21.50 -5.70
C VAL A 44 20.85 22.45 -6.85
N ASP A 45 21.70 23.42 -7.14
CA ASP A 45 21.49 24.39 -8.22
C ASP A 45 21.40 23.69 -9.57
N TYR A 46 22.31 22.75 -9.83
CA TYR A 46 22.35 21.99 -11.08
C TYR A 46 21.12 21.09 -11.25
N TYR A 47 20.84 20.23 -10.27
CA TYR A 47 19.78 19.25 -10.38
C TYR A 47 18.38 19.88 -10.26
N ALA A 48 18.20 20.92 -9.43
CA ALA A 48 16.91 21.61 -9.36
C ALA A 48 16.57 22.26 -10.72
N ALA A 49 17.54 22.91 -11.37
CA ALA A 49 17.34 23.49 -12.69
C ALA A 49 16.97 22.44 -13.76
N LEU A 50 17.65 21.28 -13.74
CA LEU A 50 17.30 20.17 -14.61
C LEU A 50 15.90 19.64 -14.33
N ILE A 51 15.57 19.39 -13.05
CA ILE A 51 14.25 18.88 -12.65
C ILE A 51 13.15 19.84 -13.07
N PHE A 52 13.30 21.16 -12.85
CA PHE A 52 12.29 22.13 -13.30
C PHE A 52 12.15 22.16 -14.83
N SER A 53 13.24 21.97 -15.56
CA SER A 53 13.21 21.86 -17.02
C SER A 53 12.49 20.61 -17.49
N GLU A 54 12.73 19.46 -16.86
CA GLU A 54 12.06 18.20 -17.16
C GLU A 54 10.57 18.23 -16.79
N LEU A 55 10.22 18.84 -15.65
CA LEU A 55 8.82 19.02 -15.23
C LEU A 55 8.03 19.83 -16.25
N ALA A 56 8.64 20.82 -16.90
CA ALA A 56 8.01 21.60 -17.96
C ALA A 56 7.70 20.79 -19.23
N LEU A 57 8.31 19.61 -19.41
CA LEU A 57 8.04 18.69 -20.52
C LEU A 57 6.93 17.68 -20.21
N ILE A 58 6.52 17.57 -18.94
CA ILE A 58 5.46 16.66 -18.53
C ILE A 58 4.11 17.22 -18.98
N THR A 59 3.35 16.41 -19.72
CA THR A 59 1.93 16.69 -19.98
C THR A 59 1.07 15.85 -19.05
N PRO A 60 -0.03 16.41 -18.50
CA PRO A 60 -0.94 15.66 -17.63
C PRO A 60 -1.45 14.37 -18.27
N GLY A 61 -1.79 14.40 -19.56
CA GLY A 61 -2.25 13.22 -20.31
C GLY A 61 -1.19 12.12 -20.36
N ASN A 62 0.04 12.42 -20.81
CA ASN A 62 1.11 11.42 -20.91
C ASN A 62 1.52 10.89 -19.52
N PHE A 63 1.53 11.76 -18.51
CA PHE A 63 1.82 11.34 -17.14
C PHE A 63 0.75 10.36 -16.65
N CYS A 64 -0.53 10.72 -16.79
CA CYS A 64 -1.63 9.90 -16.34
C CYS A 64 -1.74 8.60 -17.14
N GLU A 65 -1.43 8.60 -18.44
CA GLU A 65 -1.36 7.38 -19.26
C GLU A 65 -0.23 6.46 -18.79
N LYS A 66 0.99 6.98 -18.60
CA LYS A 66 2.12 6.20 -18.06
C LYS A 66 1.84 5.68 -16.64
N ALA A 67 1.06 6.41 -15.86
CA ALA A 67 0.61 6.00 -14.54
C ALA A 67 -0.57 5.01 -14.59
N ASN A 68 -1.05 4.64 -15.79
CA ASN A 68 -2.24 3.80 -16.01
C ASN A 68 -3.53 4.38 -15.40
N LEU A 69 -3.65 5.70 -15.37
CA LEU A 69 -4.77 6.47 -14.83
C LEU A 69 -5.68 7.06 -15.91
N CYS A 70 -5.33 6.93 -17.19
CA CYS A 70 -6.16 7.30 -18.34
C CYS A 70 -6.47 6.08 -19.21
N GLY A 71 -7.76 5.75 -19.36
CA GLY A 71 -8.26 4.65 -20.21
C GLY A 71 -9.76 4.38 -20.01
N PRO A 72 -10.45 3.78 -21.00
CA PRO A 72 -11.83 3.34 -20.82
C PRO A 72 -11.77 2.18 -19.84
N THR A 73 -12.17 2.46 -18.61
CA THR A 73 -12.11 1.57 -17.44
C THR A 73 -10.82 1.65 -16.61
N PHE A 74 -10.90 2.46 -15.56
CA PHE A 74 -10.61 1.92 -14.23
C PHE A 74 -11.66 0.81 -14.01
N THR A 75 -11.46 -0.36 -14.62
CA THR A 75 -12.46 -1.44 -14.54
C THR A 75 -12.43 -1.95 -13.11
N ALA A 76 -13.61 -2.27 -12.57
CA ALA A 76 -13.68 -3.09 -11.37
C ALA A 76 -12.75 -4.30 -11.48
N GLY A 77 -12.55 -4.88 -12.68
CA GLY A 77 -11.60 -5.95 -12.96
C GLY A 77 -10.12 -5.66 -12.70
N GLN A 78 -9.61 -4.44 -12.93
CA GLN A 78 -8.20 -4.10 -12.68
C GLN A 78 -7.94 -3.91 -11.18
N LEU A 79 -8.80 -3.15 -10.49
CA LEU A 79 -8.80 -3.03 -9.03
C LEU A 79 -8.92 -4.40 -8.34
N TYR A 80 -9.70 -5.29 -8.95
CA TYR A 80 -9.93 -6.64 -8.45
C TYR A 80 -8.72 -7.55 -8.64
N GLN A 81 -8.05 -7.48 -9.80
CA GLN A 81 -6.79 -8.16 -10.04
C GLN A 81 -5.71 -7.66 -9.07
N ASP A 82 -5.61 -6.35 -8.88
CA ASP A 82 -4.67 -5.73 -7.95
C ASP A 82 -4.98 -6.14 -6.49
N SER A 83 -6.26 -6.19 -6.11
CA SER A 83 -6.70 -6.64 -4.78
C SER A 83 -6.41 -8.13 -4.54
N CYS A 84 -6.59 -8.96 -5.57
CA CYS A 84 -6.30 -10.39 -5.48
C CYS A 84 -4.80 -10.64 -5.32
N VAL A 85 -3.97 -9.99 -6.15
CA VAL A 85 -2.51 -10.08 -6.08
C VAL A 85 -2.01 -9.57 -4.73
N PHE A 86 -2.49 -8.40 -4.29
CA PHE A 86 -2.14 -7.84 -3.00
C PHE A 86 -2.53 -8.77 -1.85
N CYS A 87 -3.75 -9.32 -1.85
CA CYS A 87 -4.18 -10.24 -0.82
C CYS A 87 -3.30 -11.48 -0.76
N ARG A 88 -2.97 -12.09 -1.90
CA ARG A 88 -2.12 -13.29 -1.93
C ARG A 88 -0.73 -13.00 -1.37
N HIS A 89 -0.11 -11.90 -1.77
CA HIS A 89 1.17 -11.47 -1.20
C HIS A 89 1.08 -11.21 0.30
N ALA A 90 0.01 -10.55 0.77
CA ALA A 90 -0.18 -10.32 2.19
C ALA A 90 -0.33 -11.64 2.98
N VAL A 91 -1.08 -12.61 2.46
CA VAL A 91 -1.23 -13.93 3.07
C VAL A 91 0.10 -14.68 3.09
N ASP A 92 0.89 -14.61 2.03
CA ASP A 92 2.23 -15.23 1.97
C ASP A 92 3.18 -14.63 3.01
N GLU A 93 3.22 -13.30 3.13
CA GLU A 93 4.02 -12.61 4.16
C GLU A 93 3.55 -12.96 5.58
N VAL A 94 2.24 -13.03 5.81
CA VAL A 94 1.69 -13.47 7.09
C VAL A 94 2.11 -14.90 7.40
N LEU A 95 2.08 -15.82 6.43
CA LEU A 95 2.53 -17.20 6.60
C LEU A 95 4.02 -17.29 6.95
N ILE A 96 4.87 -16.51 6.27
CA ILE A 96 6.30 -16.42 6.59
C ILE A 96 6.51 -15.96 8.02
N LYS A 97 5.79 -14.91 8.44
CA LYS A 97 5.87 -14.35 9.79
C LYS A 97 5.29 -15.28 10.86
N LEU A 98 4.22 -16.00 10.58
CA LEU A 98 3.67 -16.97 11.53
C LEU A 98 4.61 -18.15 11.78
N ARG A 99 5.49 -18.49 10.84
CA ARG A 99 6.53 -19.53 11.01
C ARG A 99 7.74 -19.07 11.81
N ASP A 100 7.93 -17.77 11.94
CA ASP A 100 9.06 -17.18 12.66
C ASP A 100 8.83 -17.26 14.18
N PRO A 101 9.71 -17.94 14.94
CA PRO A 101 9.50 -18.16 16.37
C PRO A 101 9.54 -16.86 17.20
N ASP A 102 10.27 -15.85 16.75
CA ASP A 102 10.33 -14.55 17.41
C ASP A 102 8.98 -13.82 17.25
N THR A 103 8.41 -13.82 16.04
CA THR A 103 7.07 -13.29 15.78
C THR A 103 5.99 -14.02 16.61
N GLN A 104 6.09 -15.34 16.75
CA GLN A 104 5.16 -16.10 17.61
C GLN A 104 5.25 -15.66 19.07
N LEU A 105 6.46 -15.42 19.59
CA LEU A 105 6.67 -14.92 20.94
C LEU A 105 6.08 -13.52 21.11
N GLU A 106 6.34 -12.61 20.18
CA GLU A 106 5.79 -11.25 20.18
C GLU A 106 4.25 -11.25 20.24
N ILE A 107 3.60 -12.12 19.46
CA ILE A 107 2.14 -12.26 19.48
C ILE A 107 1.67 -12.74 20.87
N LEU A 108 2.33 -13.72 21.46
CA LEU A 108 1.97 -14.23 22.80
C LEU A 108 2.17 -13.15 23.88
N GLU A 109 3.27 -12.40 23.82
CA GLU A 109 3.52 -11.28 24.73
C GLU A 109 2.45 -10.19 24.61
N LEU A 110 2.05 -9.85 23.38
CA LEU A 110 0.98 -8.90 23.13
C LEU A 110 -0.35 -9.37 23.72
N LEU A 111 -0.69 -10.66 23.54
CA LEU A 111 -1.90 -11.27 24.12
C LEU A 111 -1.85 -11.28 25.65
N LEU A 112 -0.69 -11.60 26.25
CA LEU A 112 -0.49 -11.59 27.70
C LEU A 112 -0.63 -10.17 28.29
N LYS A 113 -0.13 -9.16 27.58
CA LYS A 113 -0.31 -7.75 27.95
C LYS A 113 -1.77 -7.32 27.83
N GLY A 114 -2.47 -7.74 26.77
CA GLY A 114 -3.91 -7.52 26.61
C GLY A 114 -4.73 -8.10 27.76
N CYS A 115 -4.32 -9.25 28.31
CA CYS A 115 -4.97 -9.85 29.48
C CYS A 115 -4.95 -8.96 30.74
N ASP A 116 -4.02 -8.01 30.87
CA ASP A 116 -3.96 -7.10 32.02
C ASP A 116 -5.15 -6.13 32.07
N ALA A 117 -5.79 -5.86 30.93
CA ALA A 117 -7.00 -5.05 30.84
C ALA A 117 -8.30 -5.84 31.11
N VAL A 118 -8.24 -7.17 31.28
CA VAL A 118 -9.42 -8.01 31.48
C VAL A 118 -9.75 -8.13 32.96
N GLU A 119 -10.52 -7.16 33.46
CA GLU A 119 -10.93 -7.07 34.86
C GLU A 119 -11.57 -8.37 35.38
N GLY A 120 -11.19 -8.78 36.60
CA GLY A 120 -11.70 -9.99 37.23
C GLY A 120 -11.22 -11.32 36.62
N LEU A 121 -10.60 -11.31 35.44
CA LEU A 121 -10.21 -12.53 34.71
C LEU A 121 -8.74 -12.62 34.29
N VAL A 122 -7.91 -11.62 34.62
CA VAL A 122 -6.48 -11.54 34.25
C VAL A 122 -5.75 -12.90 34.36
N ARG A 123 -5.84 -13.57 35.52
CA ARG A 123 -5.16 -14.87 35.73
C ARG A 123 -5.69 -16.00 34.83
N LYS A 124 -6.99 -16.04 34.59
CA LYS A 124 -7.61 -17.04 33.69
C LYS A 124 -7.25 -16.73 32.24
N CYS A 125 -7.27 -15.46 31.84
CA CYS A 125 -6.87 -15.01 30.52
C CYS A 125 -5.43 -15.41 30.20
N LYS A 126 -4.46 -15.05 31.07
CA LYS A 126 -3.04 -15.40 30.86
C LYS A 126 -2.83 -16.91 30.75
N ARG A 127 -3.53 -17.70 31.56
CA ARG A 127 -3.48 -19.17 31.47
C ARG A 127 -3.97 -19.68 30.12
N MET A 128 -5.07 -19.14 29.61
CA MET A 128 -5.57 -19.51 28.28
C MET A 128 -4.61 -19.11 27.16
N VAL A 129 -3.95 -17.95 27.27
CA VAL A 129 -2.93 -17.54 26.28
C VAL A 129 -1.77 -18.53 26.24
N PHE A 130 -1.26 -18.97 27.40
CA PHE A 130 -0.20 -19.99 27.45
C PHE A 130 -0.65 -21.36 26.91
N GLU A 131 -1.87 -21.78 27.24
CA GLU A 131 -2.37 -23.12 26.90
C GLU A 131 -2.80 -23.22 25.43
N TYR A 132 -3.52 -22.22 24.93
CA TYR A 132 -4.15 -22.25 23.61
C TYR A 132 -3.43 -21.39 22.57
N GLY A 133 -2.67 -20.37 22.97
CA GLY A 133 -1.99 -19.45 22.05
C GLY A 133 -1.13 -20.17 21.00
N PRO A 134 -0.17 -21.03 21.41
CA PRO A 134 0.67 -21.78 20.46
C PRO A 134 -0.14 -22.67 19.51
N ILE A 135 -1.19 -23.33 20.03
CA ILE A 135 -2.06 -24.22 19.25
C ILE A 135 -2.84 -23.41 18.21
N ILE A 136 -3.35 -22.24 18.59
CA ILE A 136 -4.08 -21.33 17.71
C ILE A 136 -3.16 -20.83 16.60
N LEU A 137 -1.92 -20.43 16.92
CA LEU A 137 -0.96 -19.96 15.92
C LEU A 137 -0.64 -21.05 14.89
N ASN A 138 -0.34 -22.27 15.34
CA ASN A 138 -0.07 -23.39 14.43
C ASN A 138 -1.29 -23.77 13.57
N ASN A 139 -2.49 -23.78 14.15
CA ASN A 139 -3.72 -24.04 13.40
C ASN A 139 -4.02 -22.92 12.40
N THR A 140 -3.68 -21.67 12.73
CA THR A 140 -3.85 -20.51 11.84
C THR A 140 -2.92 -20.62 10.63
N GLU A 141 -1.63 -20.93 10.85
CA GLU A 141 -0.68 -21.21 9.77
C GLU A 141 -1.24 -22.29 8.83
N ARG A 142 -1.58 -23.47 9.37
CA ARG A 142 -2.16 -24.57 8.59
C ARG A 142 -3.45 -24.21 7.87
N PHE A 143 -4.27 -23.34 8.45
CA PHE A 143 -5.50 -22.88 7.83
C PHE A 143 -5.19 -22.00 6.62
N LEU A 144 -4.28 -21.04 6.76
CA LEU A 144 -3.88 -20.13 5.68
C LEU A 144 -3.19 -20.89 4.52
N GLU A 145 -2.44 -21.96 4.81
CA GLU A 145 -1.83 -22.80 3.77
C GLU A 145 -2.86 -23.59 2.94
N LYS A 146 -3.95 -24.03 3.58
CA LYS A 146 -4.91 -24.98 2.98
C LYS A 146 -6.12 -24.32 2.36
N ASN A 147 -6.38 -23.05 2.67
CA ASN A 147 -7.59 -22.35 2.26
C ASN A 147 -7.23 -21.10 1.47
N ASP A 148 -7.91 -20.88 0.35
CA ASP A 148 -7.81 -19.61 -0.39
C ASP A 148 -8.65 -18.54 0.34
N VAL A 149 -8.03 -17.94 1.36
CA VAL A 149 -8.66 -16.85 2.14
C VAL A 149 -8.95 -15.64 1.27
N CYS A 150 -8.14 -15.37 0.25
CA CYS A 150 -8.35 -14.25 -0.65
C CYS A 150 -9.64 -14.38 -1.47
N THR A 151 -10.00 -15.59 -1.87
CA THR A 151 -11.31 -15.86 -2.48
C THR A 151 -12.44 -15.76 -1.45
N THR A 152 -12.19 -16.25 -0.23
CA THR A 152 -13.17 -16.22 0.87
C THR A 152 -13.56 -14.80 1.28
N VAL A 153 -12.59 -13.87 1.31
CA VAL A 153 -12.82 -12.45 1.60
C VAL A 153 -13.17 -11.63 0.36
N HIS A 154 -13.45 -12.29 -0.77
CA HIS A 154 -13.81 -11.69 -2.04
C HIS A 154 -12.76 -10.75 -2.65
N ALA A 155 -11.49 -10.87 -2.23
CA ALA A 155 -10.37 -10.23 -2.91
C ALA A 155 -10.01 -10.93 -4.23
N CYS A 156 -10.30 -12.23 -4.38
CA CYS A 156 -10.09 -13.04 -5.58
C CYS A 156 -11.38 -13.74 -6.08
N GLY A 157 -11.55 -13.91 -7.41
CA GLY A 157 -12.83 -14.23 -8.09
C GLY A 157 -13.06 -13.46 -9.42
N VAL A 158 -14.28 -13.43 -9.96
CA VAL A 158 -14.54 -12.83 -11.28
C VAL A 158 -15.12 -11.42 -11.12
N PRO A 159 -14.63 -10.39 -11.84
CA PRO A 159 -15.22 -9.06 -11.79
C PRO A 159 -16.71 -9.08 -12.13
N PRO A 160 -17.53 -8.20 -11.52
CA PRO A 160 -18.99 -8.16 -11.72
C PRO A 160 -19.44 -8.09 -13.19
N ALA A 161 -18.56 -7.65 -14.09
CA ALA A 161 -18.83 -7.53 -15.53
C ALA A 161 -19.03 -8.87 -16.25
N ALA A 162 -18.54 -9.99 -15.72
CA ALA A 162 -18.72 -11.30 -16.36
C ALA A 162 -20.01 -12.03 -15.94
N SER A 163 -20.80 -11.46 -15.03
CA SER A 163 -22.07 -12.06 -14.56
C SER A 163 -23.30 -11.60 -15.36
N VAL A 164 -23.13 -10.78 -16.41
CA VAL A 164 -24.24 -10.31 -17.24
C VAL A 164 -24.57 -11.28 -18.38
N GLU A 165 -23.66 -12.17 -18.78
CA GLU A 165 -23.94 -13.15 -19.84
C GLU A 165 -24.68 -14.41 -19.35
N GLU A 166 -24.71 -14.68 -18.04
CA GLU A 166 -25.40 -15.86 -17.50
C GLU A 166 -26.87 -15.60 -17.10
N ALA A 167 -27.32 -14.34 -17.15
CA ALA A 167 -28.74 -13.99 -16.98
C ALA A 167 -29.52 -13.95 -18.31
N ALA A 168 -28.86 -13.86 -19.46
CA ALA A 168 -29.50 -13.82 -20.78
C ALA A 168 -29.93 -15.20 -21.31
N ALA A 169 -29.38 -16.30 -20.77
CA ALA A 169 -29.71 -17.66 -21.19
C ALA A 169 -30.98 -18.26 -20.54
N LYS A 170 -31.67 -17.52 -19.65
CA LYS A 170 -32.92 -17.97 -18.99
C LYS A 170 -34.21 -17.30 -19.47
N VAL A 171 -34.17 -16.53 -20.56
CA VAL A 171 -35.36 -15.85 -21.13
C VAL A 171 -35.84 -16.49 -22.45
N SER A 172 -35.28 -17.65 -22.85
CA SER A 172 -35.67 -18.36 -24.07
C SER A 172 -36.50 -19.63 -23.84
N ASP A 173 -37.26 -19.71 -22.73
CA ASP A 173 -38.24 -20.78 -22.49
C ASP A 173 -39.45 -20.25 -21.69
N SER A 174 -40.29 -19.45 -22.36
CA SER A 174 -41.72 -19.19 -22.05
C SER A 174 -42.39 -18.50 -23.22
#